data_AF-A0AA37PCT6-F1
#
_entry.id   AF-A0AA37PCT6-F1
#
_cell.length_a   1.000
_cell.length_b   1.000
_cell.length_c   1.000
_cell.angle_alpha   90.00
_cell.angle_beta   90.00
_cell.angle_gamma   90.00
#
_symmetry.space_group_name_H-M   'P 1'
#
loop_
_entity.id
_entity.type
_entity.pdbx_description
1 polymer ?
#
loop_
_entity_poly.entity_id
_entity_poly.type
_entity_poly.pdbx_seq_one_letter_code
_entity_poly.pdbx_strand_id
1 'polypeptide(L)'
;MGWMLFLGALLVAVAPALYICLVPLLTPRLPTLENKRICLLIAHPDDEAMFFAPTVLALTKPETGNHVKILCLSSGDADGLGETRKKELVKSGMKLGLQQEQDVFVIESP
;
A
#
# COMPACT_ATOMS: atom_id res chain seq x y z
N MET A 1 43.34 26.58 16.10
CA MET A 1 42.16 26.91 15.27
C MET A 1 41.81 25.80 14.28
N GLY A 2 42.73 25.37 13.40
CA GLY A 2 42.42 24.37 12.35
C GLY A 2 41.90 23.02 12.86
N TRP A 3 42.44 22.50 13.96
CA TRP A 3 42.05 21.18 14.50
C TRP A 3 40.59 21.15 14.98
N MET A 4 40.07 22.27 15.51
CA MET A 4 38.67 22.39 15.91
C MET A 4 37.74 22.39 14.70
N LEU A 5 38.16 22.99 13.58
CA LEU A 5 37.41 22.96 12.32
C LEU A 5 37.38 21.56 11.70
N PHE A 6 38.50 20.83 11.74
CA PHE A 6 38.56 19.44 11.28
C PHE A 6 37.70 18.51 12.14
N LEU A 7 37.77 18.64 13.47
CA LEU A 7 36.91 17.88 14.40
C LEU A 7 35.42 18.21 14.19
N GLY A 8 35.08 19.49 14.02
CA GLY A 8 33.73 19.93 13.71
C GLY A 8 33.21 19.34 12.40
N ALA A 9 34.02 19.39 11.34
CA ALA A 9 33.67 18.83 10.04
C ALA A 9 33.49 17.29 10.09
N LEU A 10 34.36 16.59 10.84
CA LEU A 10 34.24 15.15 11.04
C LEU A 10 32.96 14.79 11.79
N LEU A 11 32.62 15.52 12.85
CA LEU A 11 31.42 15.26 13.65
C LEU A 11 30.13 15.52 12.84
N VAL A 12 30.12 16.57 12.02
CA VAL A 12 29.01 16.88 11.09
C VAL A 12 28.83 15.79 10.02
N ALA A 13 29.90 15.10 9.61
CA ALA A 13 29.79 14.00 8.65
C ALA A 13 29.44 12.66 9.32
N VAL A 14 30.06 12.37 10.47
CA VAL A 14 29.96 11.06 11.13
C VAL A 14 28.66 10.93 11.93
N ALA A 15 28.20 11.98 12.62
CA ALA A 15 26.99 11.89 13.44
C ALA A 15 25.72 11.58 12.62
N PRO A 16 25.46 12.20 11.45
CA PRO A 16 24.31 11.84 10.61
C PRO A 16 24.43 10.43 10.04
N ALA A 17 25.63 10.02 9.61
CA ALA A 17 25.86 8.67 9.11
C ALA A 17 25.61 7.61 10.19
N LEU A 18 26.12 7.84 11.40
CA LEU A 18 25.93 6.98 12.55
C LEU A 18 24.45 6.93 12.97
N TYR A 19 23.76 8.07 12.94
CA TYR A 19 22.31 8.15 13.18
C TYR A 19 21.52 7.34 12.13
N ILE A 20 21.78 7.52 10.83
CA ILE A 20 21.12 6.77 9.75
C ILE A 20 21.35 5.26 9.88
N CYS A 21 22.54 4.85 10.32
CA CYS A 21 22.86 3.43 10.52
C CYS A 21 22.22 2.84 11.79
N LEU A 22 22.08 3.62 12.87
CA LEU A 22 21.57 3.12 14.15
C LEU A 22 20.05 3.14 14.25
N VAL A 23 19.37 4.13 13.65
CA VAL A 23 17.91 4.27 13.71
C VAL A 23 17.18 2.99 13.27
N PRO A 24 17.53 2.32 12.15
CA PRO A 24 16.86 1.09 11.72
C PRO A 24 16.96 -0.09 12.70
N LEU A 25 17.93 -0.07 13.63
CA LEU A 25 18.11 -1.11 14.66
C LEU A 25 17.25 -0.87 15.90
N LEU A 26 16.84 0.38 16.14
CA LEU A 26 16.08 0.79 17.32
C LEU A 26 14.60 1.02 17.01
N THR A 27 14.26 1.32 15.75
CA THR A 27 12.87 1.52 15.35
C THR A 27 12.15 0.17 15.21
N PRO A 28 11.06 -0.08 15.95
CA PRO A 28 10.29 -1.30 15.78
C PRO A 28 9.77 -1.37 14.34
N ARG A 29 10.09 -2.46 13.65
CA ARG A 29 9.50 -2.75 12.34
C ARG A 29 8.13 -3.37 12.57
N LEU A 30 7.12 -2.79 11.94
CA LEU A 30 5.84 -3.49 11.82
C LEU A 30 6.10 -4.82 11.10
N PRO A 31 5.47 -5.92 11.55
CA PRO A 31 5.62 -7.20 10.88
C PRO A 31 5.17 -7.05 9.42
N THR A 32 6.00 -7.54 8.51
CA THR A 32 5.61 -7.67 7.10
C THR A 32 4.54 -8.75 6.99
N LEU A 33 3.45 -8.44 6.28
CA LEU A 33 2.45 -9.45 5.96
C LEU A 33 3.00 -10.32 4.83
N GLU A 34 3.18 -11.60 5.11
CA GLU A 34 3.69 -12.58 4.15
C GLU A 34 2.84 -13.85 4.20
N ASN A 35 2.60 -14.43 3.02
CA ASN A 35 1.80 -15.64 2.81
C ASN A 35 0.39 -15.54 3.43
N LYS A 36 -0.24 -14.37 3.35
CA LYS A 36 -1.59 -14.12 3.90
C LYS A 36 -2.64 -14.01 2.81
N ARG A 37 -3.89 -14.31 3.18
CA ARG A 37 -5.08 -13.98 2.38
C ARG A 37 -5.72 -12.74 3.00
N ILE A 38 -5.82 -11.67 2.24
CA ILE A 38 -6.20 -10.35 2.73
C ILE A 38 -7.44 -9.88 1.96
N CYS A 39 -8.45 -9.41 2.68
CA CYS A 39 -9.63 -8.80 2.09
C CYS A 39 -9.60 -7.30 2.39
N LEU A 40 -9.52 -6.48 1.35
CA LEU A 40 -9.68 -5.04 1.42
C LEU A 40 -11.17 -4.71 1.23
N LEU A 41 -11.79 -4.24 2.31
CA LEU A 41 -13.18 -3.78 2.29
C LEU A 41 -13.23 -2.29 1.96
N ILE A 42 -14.00 -1.93 0.93
CA ILE A 42 -14.22 -0.54 0.50
C ILE A 42 -15.71 -0.23 0.39
N ALA A 43 -16.07 1.05 0.49
CA ALA A 43 -17.46 1.48 0.43
C ALA A 43 -17.93 1.62 -1.02
N HIS A 44 -17.13 2.27 -1.86
CA HIS A 44 -17.45 2.56 -3.26
C HIS A 44 -16.30 2.18 -4.19
N PRO A 45 -16.58 1.97 -5.50
CA PRO A 45 -15.53 1.92 -6.51
C PRO A 45 -14.70 3.22 -6.47
N ASP A 46 -13.40 3.14 -6.74
CA ASP A 46 -12.36 4.21 -6.67
C ASP A 46 -11.69 4.37 -5.29
N ASP A 47 -12.31 3.94 -4.19
CA ASP A 47 -11.67 3.99 -2.86
C ASP A 47 -10.32 3.22 -2.85
N GLU A 48 -10.22 2.14 -3.61
CA GLU A 48 -9.00 1.34 -3.70
C GLU A 48 -7.83 2.10 -4.33
N ALA A 49 -8.13 2.99 -5.28
CA ALA A 49 -7.13 3.79 -5.99
C ALA A 49 -6.87 5.12 -5.28
N MET A 50 -7.93 5.77 -4.79
CA MET A 50 -7.86 7.08 -4.13
C MET A 50 -7.19 7.01 -2.75
N PHE A 51 -7.53 6.00 -1.94
CA PHE A 51 -7.06 5.91 -0.55
C PHE A 51 -6.06 4.77 -0.33
N PHE A 52 -6.25 3.64 -1.02
CA PHE A 52 -5.52 2.41 -0.71
C PHE A 52 -4.46 2.01 -1.73
N ALA A 53 -4.22 2.77 -2.81
CA ALA A 53 -3.28 2.35 -3.85
C ALA A 53 -1.88 1.98 -3.30
N PRO A 54 -1.25 2.78 -2.41
CA PRO A 54 0.04 2.42 -1.83
C PRO A 54 -0.01 1.11 -1.04
N THR A 55 -1.11 0.88 -0.32
CA THR A 55 -1.32 -0.32 0.50
C THR A 55 -1.53 -1.55 -0.39
N VAL A 56 -2.40 -1.47 -1.39
CA VAL A 56 -2.65 -2.61 -2.30
C VAL A 56 -1.36 -2.98 -3.02
N LEU A 57 -0.64 -2.01 -3.59
CA LEU A 57 0.64 -2.26 -4.26
C LEU A 57 1.68 -2.89 -3.34
N ALA A 58 1.73 -2.52 -2.06
CA ALA A 58 2.65 -3.11 -1.10
C ALA A 58 2.25 -4.56 -0.75
N LEU A 59 0.96 -4.83 -0.63
CA LEU A 59 0.42 -6.15 -0.27
C LEU A 59 0.39 -7.14 -1.43
N THR A 60 0.33 -6.67 -2.68
CA THR A 60 0.29 -7.52 -3.88
C THR A 60 1.67 -7.87 -4.43
N LYS A 61 2.74 -7.40 -3.78
CA LYS A 61 4.13 -7.73 -4.13
C LYS A 61 4.34 -9.25 -4.23
N PRO A 62 4.76 -9.79 -5.40
CA PRO A 62 4.92 -11.23 -5.60
C PRO A 62 5.81 -11.90 -4.54
N GLU A 63 6.86 -11.21 -4.09
CA GLU A 63 7.81 -11.69 -3.09
C GLU A 63 7.20 -11.94 -1.70
N THR A 64 6.05 -11.31 -1.41
CA THR A 64 5.37 -11.50 -0.12
C THR A 64 4.48 -12.75 -0.09
N GLY A 65 4.15 -13.34 -1.24
CA GLY A 65 3.27 -14.51 -1.33
C GLY A 65 1.83 -14.25 -0.87
N ASN A 66 1.43 -12.98 -0.74
CA ASN A 66 0.08 -12.62 -0.32
C ASN A 66 -0.94 -12.78 -1.46
N HIS A 67 -2.18 -13.07 -1.08
CA HIS A 67 -3.34 -13.06 -1.96
C HIS A 67 -4.34 -11.99 -1.48
N VAL A 68 -4.47 -10.92 -2.26
CA VAL A 68 -5.35 -9.78 -1.91
C VAL A 68 -6.65 -9.88 -2.71
N LYS A 69 -7.76 -9.64 -2.02
CA LYS A 69 -9.11 -9.51 -2.61
C LYS A 69 -9.70 -8.16 -2.26
N ILE A 70 -10.56 -7.63 -3.11
CA ILE A 70 -11.33 -6.40 -2.87
C ILE A 70 -12.80 -6.76 -2.74
N LEU A 71 -13.41 -6.34 -1.64
CA LEU A 71 -14.84 -6.41 -1.41
C LEU A 71 -15.40 -4.98 -1.38
N CYS A 72 -16.23 -4.64 -2.35
CA CYS A 72 -16.89 -3.34 -2.44
C CYS A 72 -18.36 -3.47 -2.03
N LEU A 73 -18.84 -2.56 -1.17
CA LEU A 73 -20.18 -2.62 -0.58
C LEU A 73 -21.27 -1.89 -1.40
N SER A 74 -20.89 -1.30 -2.53
CA SER A 74 -21.80 -0.59 -3.42
C SER A 74 -21.23 -0.59 -4.84
N SER A 75 -22.09 -0.53 -5.85
CA SER A 75 -21.66 -0.26 -7.23
C SER A 75 -21.46 1.23 -7.52
N GLY A 76 -21.79 2.11 -6.56
CA GLY A 76 -21.72 3.55 -6.75
C GLY A 76 -22.70 4.04 -7.82
N ASP A 77 -23.91 3.47 -7.87
CA ASP A 77 -24.87 3.70 -8.95
C ASP A 77 -25.72 4.98 -8.82
N ALA A 78 -25.31 5.94 -7.98
CA ALA A 78 -26.06 7.19 -7.79
C ALA A 78 -26.28 7.98 -9.09
N ASP A 79 -25.34 7.85 -10.04
CA ASP A 79 -25.38 8.48 -11.36
C ASP A 79 -25.92 7.54 -12.47
N GLY A 80 -26.38 6.33 -12.13
CA GLY A 80 -26.77 5.29 -13.11
C GLY A 80 -25.59 4.64 -13.84
N LEU A 81 -24.39 4.70 -13.26
CA LEU A 81 -23.13 4.23 -13.85
C LEU A 81 -22.55 2.97 -13.18
N GLY A 82 -23.31 2.28 -12.34
CA GLY A 82 -22.83 1.18 -11.48
C GLY A 82 -22.16 0.05 -12.27
N GLU A 83 -22.74 -0.36 -13.40
CA GLU A 83 -22.14 -1.41 -14.26
C GLU A 83 -20.83 -0.99 -14.91
N THR A 84 -20.69 0.28 -15.25
CA THR A 84 -19.43 0.84 -15.75
C THR A 84 -18.39 0.87 -14.63
N ARG A 85 -18.78 1.39 -13.45
CA ARG A 85 -17.90 1.49 -12.28
C ARG A 85 -17.44 0.13 -11.76
N LYS A 86 -18.28 -0.91 -11.81
CA LYS A 86 -17.86 -2.30 -11.52
C LYS A 86 -16.72 -2.75 -12.43
N LYS A 87 -16.82 -2.51 -13.74
CA LYS A 87 -15.78 -2.87 -14.71
C LYS A 87 -14.51 -2.04 -14.52
N GLU A 88 -14.66 -0.77 -14.16
CA GLU A 88 -13.54 0.11 -13.83
C GLU A 88 -12.80 -0.38 -12.58
N LEU A 89 -13.52 -0.76 -11.52
CA LEU A 89 -12.96 -1.31 -10.29
C LEU A 89 -12.15 -2.58 -10.56
N VAL A 90 -12.68 -3.51 -11.37
CA VAL A 90 -11.93 -4.73 -11.75
C VAL A 90 -10.62 -4.35 -12.45
N LYS A 91 -10.68 -3.48 -13.46
CA LYS A 91 -9.49 -3.02 -14.21
C LYS A 91 -8.49 -2.28 -13.31
N SER A 92 -8.98 -1.47 -12.39
CA SER A 92 -8.17 -0.75 -11.40
C SER A 92 -7.45 -1.72 -10.46
N GLY A 93 -8.18 -2.69 -9.90
CA GLY A 93 -7.61 -3.75 -9.06
C GLY A 93 -6.52 -4.54 -9.77
N MET A 94 -6.74 -4.93 -11.04
CA MET A 94 -5.71 -5.62 -11.83
C MET A 94 -4.44 -4.76 -12.03
N LYS A 95 -4.58 -3.44 -12.20
CA LYS A 95 -3.43 -2.52 -12.27
C LYS A 95 -2.71 -2.36 -10.94
N LEU A 96 -3.40 -2.51 -9.82
CA LEU A 96 -2.84 -2.46 -8.47
C LEU A 96 -2.19 -3.80 -8.03
N GLY A 97 -2.18 -4.80 -8.92
CA GLY A 97 -1.47 -6.06 -8.69
C GLY A 97 -2.34 -7.21 -8.17
N LEU A 98 -3.67 -7.10 -8.21
CA LEU A 98 -4.51 -8.28 -7.99
C LEU A 98 -4.19 -9.37 -9.01
N GLN A 99 -4.29 -10.63 -8.59
CA GLN A 99 -3.87 -11.77 -9.43
C GLN A 99 -4.94 -12.17 -10.44
N GLN A 100 -6.21 -12.03 -10.07
CA GLN A 100 -7.34 -12.50 -10.88
C GLN A 100 -8.52 -11.54 -10.78
N GLU A 101 -9.31 -11.39 -11.86
CA GLU A 101 -10.48 -10.50 -11.86
C GLU A 101 -11.54 -10.94 -10.84
N GLN A 102 -11.68 -12.25 -10.60
CA GLN A 102 -12.55 -12.81 -9.56
C GLN A 102 -12.15 -12.48 -8.12
N ASP A 103 -11.00 -11.84 -7.90
CA ASP A 103 -10.61 -11.34 -6.59
C ASP A 103 -11.28 -10.00 -6.24
N VAL A 104 -12.03 -9.41 -7.18
CA VAL A 104 -12.89 -8.24 -6.96
C VAL A 104 -14.34 -8.68 -6.87
N PHE A 105 -14.99 -8.34 -5.76
CA PHE A 105 -16.40 -8.63 -5.53
C PHE A 105 -17.15 -7.35 -5.16
N VAL A 106 -18.28 -7.11 -5.83
CA VAL A 106 -19.15 -5.97 -5.55
C VAL A 106 -20.48 -6.51 -5.06
N ILE A 107 -20.83 -6.18 -3.82
CA ILE A 107 -22.13 -6.48 -3.23
C ILE A 107 -23.03 -5.28 -3.48
N GLU A 108 -24.23 -5.56 -3.97
CA GLU A 108 -25.34 -4.62 -3.92
C GLU A 108 -26.24 -5.04 -2.78
N SER A 109 -26.80 -4.08 -2.04
CA SER A 109 -27.82 -4.40 -1.04
C SER A 109 -28.95 -5.21 -1.70
N PRO A 110 -29.46 -6.26 -1.02
CA PRO A 110 -30.68 -6.93 -1.45
C PRO A 110 -31.89 -5.99 -1.46
#